data_AF-A0ABD5YYU6-F1
#
_entry.id   AF-A0ABD5YYU6-F1
#
_cell.length_a   1.000
_cell.length_b   1.000
_cell.length_c   1.000
_cell.angle_alpha   90.00
_cell.angle_beta   90.00
_cell.angle_gamma   90.00
#
_symmetry.space_group_name_H-M   'P 1'
#
loop_
_entity.id
_entity.type
_entity.pdbx_description
1 polymer ?
#
loop_
_entity_poly.entity_id
_entity_poly.type
_entity_poly.pdbx_seq_one_letter_code
_entity_poly.pdbx_strand_id
1 'polypeptide(L)'
;MDELEFALENIDGASFEDFAMAFLRADGYDVHESGGSGADGGWDARLEIGSNEGIVHASTQGRWKRKLRADAEKVKSLEETRGKDYDLLVFVTNQDIQGAQELAMEDEIEEEYGWRLKIIHRKNILGELRQNEPDLAEEFLDIDLQRDHDHLAKIEDLRDERLTKIESRSGYAEDLADGPTVVFHIIPNGIFSKHKVRSADDIPTPSVFFDLVSGHPETRGKYKITYGQDGTLDEQSGYGVLRNDGLYESVTTSAIMPGGRDDLWIRGGVASSGVGIDPSVVITANRTLNNLSEMGFSGTAFASLTFLDAKDVKLETEQARRGLPRGGMHMLDTDFYTTELYPVQIGSDENIENLEPLLSEVWRQFGHENGTPNIEDGKWDSSSVRVRQEMLLEEGDL
;
A
#
# COMPACT_ATOMS: atom_id res chain seq x y z
N MET A 1 -7.25 12.72 11.53
CA MET A 1 -7.53 11.29 11.39
C MET A 1 -6.26 10.57 11.77
N ASP A 2 -6.32 9.69 12.77
CA ASP A 2 -5.15 8.88 13.14
C ASP A 2 -5.04 7.65 12.23
N GLU A 3 -3.89 6.99 12.27
CA GLU A 3 -3.56 5.85 11.39
C GLU A 3 -4.60 4.72 11.49
N LEU A 4 -5.10 4.45 12.70
CA LEU A 4 -6.13 3.44 12.96
C LEU A 4 -7.46 3.80 12.32
N GLU A 5 -7.91 5.04 12.50
CA GLU A 5 -9.12 5.55 11.88
C GLU A 5 -9.04 5.50 10.35
N PHE A 6 -7.87 5.83 9.80
CA PHE A 6 -7.62 5.78 8.35
C PHE A 6 -7.59 4.34 7.81
N ALA A 7 -6.89 3.42 8.46
CA ALA A 7 -6.81 2.02 8.02
C ALA A 7 -8.18 1.33 8.07
N LEU A 8 -8.96 1.59 9.12
CA LEU A 8 -10.33 1.07 9.22
C LEU A 8 -11.27 1.69 8.18
N GLU A 9 -11.07 2.93 7.78
CA GLU A 9 -11.84 3.56 6.70
C GLU A 9 -11.57 2.94 5.34
N ASN A 10 -10.33 2.52 5.08
CA ASN A 10 -9.86 2.07 3.76
C ASN A 10 -9.74 0.54 3.63
N ILE A 11 -10.04 -0.23 4.68
CA ILE A 11 -10.09 -1.69 4.60
C ILE A 11 -11.06 -2.16 3.50
N ASP A 12 -10.61 -3.11 2.68
CA ASP A 12 -11.44 -3.68 1.61
C ASP A 12 -12.58 -4.56 2.18
N GLY A 13 -13.60 -4.80 1.37
CA GLY A 13 -14.81 -5.50 1.82
C GLY A 13 -14.56 -6.92 2.34
N ALA A 14 -13.66 -7.68 1.72
CA ALA A 14 -13.38 -9.05 2.13
C ALA A 14 -12.59 -9.08 3.43
N SER A 15 -11.52 -8.27 3.53
CA SER A 15 -10.75 -8.14 4.77
C SER A 15 -11.61 -7.59 5.92
N PHE A 16 -12.57 -6.72 5.62
CA PHE A 16 -13.50 -6.19 6.62
C PHE A 16 -14.48 -7.24 7.14
N GLU A 17 -14.95 -8.15 6.28
CA GLU A 17 -15.78 -9.27 6.70
C GLU A 17 -15.03 -10.19 7.68
N ASP A 18 -13.80 -10.59 7.34
CA ASP A 18 -12.95 -11.41 8.21
C ASP A 18 -12.66 -10.71 9.55
N PHE A 19 -12.31 -9.43 9.49
CA PHE A 19 -12.11 -8.57 10.66
C PHE A 19 -13.36 -8.52 11.54
N ALA A 20 -14.55 -8.31 10.95
CA ALA A 20 -15.80 -8.19 11.69
C ALA A 20 -16.12 -9.49 12.45
N MET A 21 -15.83 -10.66 11.86
CA MET A 21 -16.03 -11.94 12.54
C MET A 21 -15.06 -12.12 13.72
N ALA A 22 -13.79 -11.77 13.54
CA ALA A 22 -12.80 -11.79 14.63
C ALA A 22 -13.18 -10.81 15.74
N PHE A 23 -13.60 -9.59 15.39
CA PHE A 23 -14.06 -8.56 16.30
C PHE A 23 -15.26 -9.03 17.14
N LEU A 24 -16.26 -9.66 16.52
CA LEU A 24 -17.43 -10.19 17.24
C LEU A 24 -17.05 -11.34 18.17
N ARG A 25 -16.12 -12.22 17.79
CA ARG A 25 -15.61 -13.26 18.69
C ARG A 25 -14.95 -12.67 19.92
N ALA A 26 -14.18 -11.61 19.74
CA ALA A 26 -13.54 -10.87 20.83
C ALA A 26 -14.57 -10.18 21.74
N ASP A 27 -15.65 -9.60 21.16
CA ASP A 27 -16.79 -9.02 21.90
C ASP A 27 -17.67 -10.11 22.60
N GLY A 28 -17.28 -11.38 22.52
CA GLY A 28 -17.88 -12.49 23.27
C GLY A 28 -19.01 -13.23 22.55
N TYR A 29 -19.18 -13.02 21.24
CA TYR A 29 -20.13 -13.78 20.42
C TYR A 29 -19.55 -15.14 19.98
N ASP A 30 -20.38 -16.18 19.97
CA ASP A 30 -20.03 -17.43 19.28
C ASP A 30 -20.40 -17.30 17.80
N VAL A 31 -19.39 -17.13 16.94
CA VAL A 31 -19.57 -16.82 15.51
C VAL A 31 -19.32 -18.07 14.66
N HIS A 32 -20.38 -18.53 13.99
CA HIS A 32 -20.35 -19.61 13.03
C HIS A 32 -20.46 -19.06 11.60
N GLU A 33 -19.31 -18.97 10.93
CA GLU A 33 -19.23 -18.55 9.52
C GLU A 33 -20.00 -19.53 8.63
N SER A 34 -20.77 -18.99 7.68
CA SER A 34 -21.42 -19.84 6.69
C SER A 34 -20.37 -20.35 5.70
N GLY A 35 -20.03 -21.64 5.80
CA GLY A 35 -19.01 -22.24 4.93
C GLY A 35 -19.30 -22.04 3.44
N GLY A 36 -18.42 -21.29 2.76
CA GLY A 36 -18.29 -21.26 1.31
C GLY A 36 -18.40 -19.86 0.69
N SER A 37 -17.28 -19.34 0.22
CA SER A 37 -17.19 -18.24 -0.74
C SER A 37 -18.10 -18.50 -1.94
N GLY A 38 -19.25 -17.83 -2.01
CA GLY A 38 -20.24 -18.02 -3.06
C GLY A 38 -21.44 -17.11 -2.90
N ALA A 39 -21.83 -16.45 -3.98
CA ALA A 39 -22.80 -15.35 -4.06
C ALA A 39 -24.28 -15.68 -3.73
N ASP A 40 -24.59 -16.74 -2.97
CA ASP A 40 -25.98 -17.19 -2.74
C ASP A 40 -26.32 -17.50 -1.26
N GLY A 41 -25.57 -16.91 -0.32
CA GLY A 41 -25.68 -17.22 1.10
C GLY A 41 -26.60 -16.34 1.95
N GLY A 42 -27.04 -15.16 1.49
CA GLY A 42 -27.97 -14.27 2.21
C GLY A 42 -27.53 -13.72 3.58
N TRP A 43 -26.39 -14.13 4.12
CA TRP A 43 -25.74 -13.67 5.37
C TRP A 43 -24.24 -13.92 5.36
N ASP A 44 -23.52 -13.32 6.31
CA ASP A 44 -22.06 -13.46 6.40
C ASP A 44 -21.69 -14.46 7.50
N ALA A 45 -22.39 -14.43 8.64
CA ALA A 45 -22.28 -15.44 9.68
C ALA A 45 -23.57 -15.59 10.53
N ARG A 46 -23.69 -16.74 11.21
CA ARG A 46 -24.59 -16.90 12.36
C ARG A 46 -23.84 -16.54 13.62
N LEU A 47 -24.54 -15.92 14.55
CA LEU A 47 -24.01 -15.67 15.89
C LEU A 47 -24.94 -16.23 16.96
N GLU A 48 -24.36 -16.66 18.07
CA GLU A 48 -25.10 -16.97 19.29
C GLU A 48 -24.55 -16.10 20.43
N ILE A 49 -25.47 -15.49 21.21
CA ILE A 49 -25.12 -14.85 22.49
C ILE A 49 -26.07 -15.34 23.59
N GLY A 50 -25.54 -16.15 24.49
CA GLY A 50 -26.35 -16.82 25.52
C GLY A 50 -27.36 -17.78 24.89
N SER A 51 -28.65 -17.42 24.91
CA SER A 51 -29.74 -18.20 24.31
C SER A 51 -30.34 -17.57 23.04
N ASN A 52 -29.80 -16.44 22.58
CA ASN A 52 -30.33 -15.73 21.41
C ASN A 52 -29.56 -16.13 20.17
N GLU A 53 -30.26 -16.69 19.17
CA GLU A 53 -29.72 -16.90 17.82
C GLU A 53 -29.85 -15.59 17.03
N GLY A 54 -28.78 -15.20 16.34
CA GLY A 54 -28.75 -14.00 15.52
C GLY A 54 -27.96 -14.15 14.24
N ILE A 55 -27.99 -13.10 13.43
CA ILE A 55 -27.36 -13.04 12.11
C ILE A 55 -26.43 -11.85 12.04
N VAL A 56 -25.25 -12.06 11.46
CA VAL A 56 -24.28 -11.00 11.21
C VAL A 56 -24.29 -10.62 9.73
N HIS A 57 -24.24 -9.32 9.49
CA HIS A 57 -23.81 -8.75 8.23
C HIS A 57 -22.69 -7.73 8.43
N ALA A 58 -21.67 -7.76 7.58
CA ALA A 58 -20.59 -6.78 7.55
C ALA A 58 -20.63 -5.99 6.22
N SER A 59 -20.33 -4.69 6.29
CA SER A 59 -20.34 -3.85 5.09
C SER A 59 -19.46 -2.61 5.22
N THR A 60 -18.66 -2.36 4.19
CA THR A 60 -17.91 -1.10 4.00
C THR A 60 -18.64 -0.08 3.12
N GLN A 61 -19.85 -0.38 2.63
CA GLN A 61 -20.58 0.51 1.70
C GLN A 61 -21.04 1.82 2.36
N GLY A 62 -20.67 2.97 1.77
CA GLY A 62 -21.11 4.28 2.23
C GLY A 62 -22.64 4.48 2.27
N ARG A 63 -23.40 3.73 1.45
CA ARG A 63 -24.87 3.68 1.51
C ARG A 63 -25.37 2.62 2.50
N TRP A 64 -24.80 2.59 3.70
CA TRP A 64 -25.00 1.54 4.70
C TRP A 64 -26.48 1.26 5.03
N LYS A 65 -27.34 2.29 5.13
CA LYS A 65 -28.78 2.11 5.38
C LYS A 65 -29.50 1.28 4.32
N ARG A 66 -29.13 1.49 3.05
CA ARG A 66 -29.71 0.74 1.94
C ARG A 66 -29.25 -0.72 1.99
N LYS A 67 -27.98 -0.94 2.34
CA LYS A 67 -27.39 -2.26 2.48
C LYS A 67 -28.03 -3.03 3.65
N LEU A 68 -28.15 -2.40 4.83
CA LEU A 68 -28.85 -2.94 5.99
C LEU A 68 -30.27 -3.42 5.65
N ARG A 69 -31.08 -2.60 4.98
CA ARG A 69 -32.43 -2.99 4.55
C ARG A 69 -32.43 -4.18 3.60
N ALA A 70 -31.54 -4.15 2.60
CA ALA A 70 -31.44 -5.23 1.62
C ALA A 70 -30.98 -6.54 2.26
N ASP A 71 -30.17 -6.47 3.31
CA ASP A 71 -29.73 -7.64 4.07
C ASP A 71 -30.84 -8.14 5.00
N ALA A 72 -31.56 -7.24 5.68
CA ALA A 72 -32.74 -7.60 6.47
C ALA A 72 -33.81 -8.33 5.62
N GLU A 73 -34.11 -7.83 4.42
CA GLU A 73 -35.07 -8.47 3.50
C GLU A 73 -34.62 -9.90 3.10
N LYS A 74 -33.32 -10.11 2.89
CA LYS A 74 -32.75 -11.44 2.61
C LYS A 74 -32.86 -12.36 3.81
N VAL A 75 -32.56 -11.85 5.01
CA VAL A 75 -32.71 -12.61 6.25
C VAL A 75 -34.16 -13.06 6.41
N LYS A 76 -35.13 -12.19 6.12
CA LYS A 76 -36.55 -12.54 6.24
C LYS A 76 -36.94 -13.67 5.28
N SER A 77 -36.46 -13.58 4.05
CA SER A 77 -36.64 -14.63 3.03
C SER A 77 -36.01 -15.96 3.46
N LEU A 78 -34.89 -15.92 4.19
CA LEU A 78 -34.24 -17.11 4.76
C LEU A 78 -35.03 -17.72 5.91
N GLU A 79 -35.63 -16.92 6.80
CA GLU A 79 -36.52 -17.40 7.86
C GLU A 79 -37.67 -18.21 7.27
N GLU A 80 -38.35 -17.63 6.27
CA GLU A 80 -39.48 -18.26 5.58
C GLU A 80 -39.07 -19.58 4.90
N THR A 81 -37.88 -19.60 4.29
CA THR A 81 -37.39 -20.78 3.57
C THR A 81 -36.94 -21.89 4.51
N ARG A 82 -36.36 -21.55 5.67
CA ARG A 82 -35.76 -22.52 6.61
C ARG A 82 -36.67 -22.89 7.78
N GLY A 83 -37.76 -22.15 7.99
CA GLY A 83 -38.64 -22.32 9.15
C GLY A 83 -37.93 -22.08 10.48
N LYS A 84 -36.99 -21.13 10.50
CA LYS A 84 -36.25 -20.69 11.68
C LYS A 84 -36.48 -19.20 11.87
N ASP A 85 -36.76 -18.80 13.10
CA ASP A 85 -36.90 -17.39 13.48
C ASP A 85 -35.60 -16.94 14.16
N TYR A 86 -35.17 -15.71 13.87
CA TYR A 86 -34.06 -15.06 14.55
C TYR A 86 -34.58 -13.93 15.43
N ASP A 87 -33.85 -13.63 16.51
CA ASP A 87 -34.24 -12.58 17.45
C ASP A 87 -33.32 -11.35 17.35
N LEU A 88 -32.18 -11.49 16.67
CA LEU A 88 -31.10 -10.49 16.65
C LEU A 88 -30.46 -10.39 15.26
N LEU A 89 -30.35 -9.15 14.77
CA LEU A 89 -29.56 -8.77 13.60
C LEU A 89 -28.40 -7.89 14.07
N VAL A 90 -27.16 -8.31 13.79
CA VAL A 90 -25.96 -7.52 14.05
C VAL A 90 -25.41 -7.02 12.73
N PHE A 91 -25.29 -5.69 12.60
CA PHE A 91 -24.75 -5.05 11.41
C PHE A 91 -23.44 -4.33 11.74
N VAL A 92 -22.33 -4.84 11.22
CA VAL A 92 -20.99 -4.29 11.42
C VAL A 92 -20.61 -3.44 10.23
N THR A 93 -20.13 -2.21 10.46
CA THR A 93 -19.76 -1.30 9.38
C THR A 93 -18.61 -0.37 9.76
N ASN A 94 -17.74 -0.09 8.79
CA ASN A 94 -16.68 0.91 8.95
C ASN A 94 -17.16 2.34 8.70
N GLN A 95 -18.47 2.56 8.55
CA GLN A 95 -19.04 3.89 8.35
C GLN A 95 -19.28 4.61 9.68
N ASP A 96 -19.23 5.94 9.65
CA ASP A 96 -19.65 6.75 10.79
C ASP A 96 -21.18 6.85 10.85
N ILE A 97 -21.74 6.47 12.00
CA ILE A 97 -23.18 6.50 12.25
C ILE A 97 -23.45 7.44 13.42
N GLN A 98 -24.46 8.29 13.26
CA GLN A 98 -24.94 9.16 14.32
C GLN A 98 -26.00 8.42 15.14
N GLY A 99 -26.04 8.61 16.46
CA GLY A 99 -27.00 7.91 17.32
C GLY A 99 -28.48 8.09 16.93
N ALA A 100 -28.85 9.25 16.36
CA ALA A 100 -30.21 9.44 15.83
C ALA A 100 -30.53 8.56 14.61
N GLN A 101 -29.50 8.21 13.81
CA GLN A 101 -29.65 7.29 12.68
C GLN A 101 -29.68 5.84 13.13
N GLU A 102 -28.93 5.48 14.16
CA GLU A 102 -28.94 4.17 14.80
C GLU A 102 -30.33 3.85 15.36
N LEU A 103 -30.84 4.70 16.27
CA LEU A 103 -32.18 4.56 16.85
C LEU A 103 -33.27 4.43 15.79
N ALA A 104 -33.21 5.26 14.73
CA ALA A 104 -34.19 5.19 13.66
C ALA A 104 -34.16 3.86 12.89
N MET A 105 -32.99 3.21 12.76
CA MET A 105 -32.90 1.89 12.10
C MET A 105 -33.24 0.75 13.06
N GLU A 106 -32.97 0.90 14.35
CA GLU A 106 -33.43 -0.05 15.36
C GLU A 106 -34.97 -0.10 15.38
N ASP A 107 -35.63 1.05 15.47
CA ASP A 107 -37.09 1.17 15.42
C ASP A 107 -37.64 0.56 14.12
N GLU A 108 -37.04 0.88 12.96
CA GLU A 108 -37.50 0.38 11.66
C GLU A 108 -37.39 -1.16 11.56
N ILE A 109 -36.26 -1.74 11.98
CA ILE A 109 -36.05 -3.19 11.91
C ILE A 109 -36.92 -3.94 12.93
N GLU A 110 -37.11 -3.40 14.13
CA GLU A 110 -38.00 -3.99 15.12
C GLU A 110 -39.47 -3.94 14.65
N GLU A 111 -39.92 -2.81 14.09
CA GLU A 111 -41.29 -2.67 13.59
C GLU A 111 -41.59 -3.57 12.38
N GLU A 112 -40.65 -3.69 11.45
CA GLU A 112 -40.87 -4.41 10.18
C GLU A 112 -40.62 -5.92 10.32
N TYR A 113 -39.58 -6.32 11.05
CA TYR A 113 -39.12 -7.71 11.10
C TYR A 113 -39.27 -8.35 12.49
N GLY A 114 -39.43 -7.56 13.55
CA GLY A 114 -39.51 -8.05 14.93
C GLY A 114 -38.15 -8.41 15.55
N TRP A 115 -37.05 -8.10 14.87
CA TRP A 115 -35.70 -8.38 15.37
C TRP A 115 -35.14 -7.21 16.16
N ARG A 116 -34.30 -7.51 17.14
CA ARG A 116 -33.43 -6.49 17.74
C ARG A 116 -32.28 -6.21 16.77
N LEU A 117 -31.99 -4.95 16.49
CA LEU A 117 -30.82 -4.55 15.72
C LEU A 117 -29.70 -4.12 16.67
N LYS A 118 -28.47 -4.60 16.45
CA LYS A 118 -27.24 -4.00 17.01
C LYS A 118 -26.37 -3.51 15.87
N ILE A 119 -26.09 -2.21 15.84
CA ILE A 119 -25.17 -1.63 14.87
C ILE A 119 -23.80 -1.44 15.52
N ILE A 120 -22.76 -2.01 14.93
CA ILE A 120 -21.37 -1.79 15.34
C ILE A 120 -20.71 -0.94 14.27
N HIS A 121 -20.49 0.33 14.56
CA HIS A 121 -19.98 1.31 13.59
C HIS A 121 -18.54 1.74 13.88
N ARG A 122 -17.94 2.53 12.99
CA ARG A 122 -16.51 2.93 13.05
C ARG A 122 -16.05 3.32 14.45
N LYS A 123 -16.76 4.25 15.11
CA LYS A 123 -16.39 4.70 16.47
C LYS A 123 -16.45 3.62 17.55
N ASN A 124 -17.38 2.66 17.47
CA ASN A 124 -17.38 1.53 18.41
C ASN A 124 -16.12 0.68 18.20
N ILE A 125 -15.85 0.37 16.93
CA ILE A 125 -14.69 -0.44 16.54
C ILE A 125 -13.40 0.23 17.01
N LEU A 126 -13.18 1.51 16.69
CA LEU A 126 -11.99 2.25 17.11
C LEU A 126 -11.86 2.33 18.64
N GLY A 127 -12.98 2.49 19.34
CA GLY A 127 -13.00 2.47 20.80
C GLY A 127 -12.51 1.14 21.37
N GLU A 128 -13.02 0.04 20.83
CA GLU A 128 -12.68 -1.31 21.27
C GLU A 128 -11.25 -1.73 20.89
N LEU A 129 -10.82 -1.48 19.65
CA LEU A 129 -9.45 -1.77 19.22
C LEU A 129 -8.41 -1.06 20.08
N ARG A 130 -8.69 0.18 20.51
CA ARG A 130 -7.77 0.94 21.36
C ARG A 130 -7.75 0.48 22.81
N GLN A 131 -8.88 0.01 23.34
CA GLN A 131 -9.03 -0.23 24.78
C GLN A 131 -8.83 -1.69 25.15
N ASN A 132 -9.37 -2.60 24.33
CA ASN A 132 -9.55 -3.99 24.70
C ASN A 132 -8.90 -4.95 23.70
N GLU A 133 -8.88 -4.60 22.41
CA GLU A 133 -8.45 -5.51 21.33
C GLU A 133 -7.35 -4.93 20.41
N PRO A 134 -6.19 -4.52 20.95
CA PRO A 134 -5.10 -3.98 20.13
C PRO A 134 -4.50 -5.01 19.18
N ASP A 135 -4.55 -6.29 19.53
CA ASP A 135 -4.03 -7.38 18.70
C ASP A 135 -4.82 -7.52 17.39
N LEU A 136 -6.13 -7.22 17.40
CA LEU A 136 -6.95 -7.20 16.18
C LEU A 136 -6.56 -6.05 15.25
N ALA A 137 -6.09 -4.91 15.79
CA ALA A 137 -5.58 -3.82 14.96
C ALA A 137 -4.26 -4.22 14.29
N GLU A 138 -3.38 -4.95 14.99
CA GLU A 138 -2.14 -5.45 14.40
C GLU A 138 -2.43 -6.51 13.32
N GLU A 139 -3.33 -7.46 13.61
CA GLU A 139 -3.62 -8.58 12.73
C GLU A 139 -4.31 -8.15 11.42
N PHE A 140 -5.36 -7.34 11.52
CA PHE A 140 -6.23 -7.01 10.38
C PHE A 140 -5.94 -5.66 9.75
N LEU A 141 -5.43 -4.69 10.52
CA LEU A 141 -5.19 -3.33 10.07
C LEU A 141 -3.71 -2.99 9.93
N ASP A 142 -2.81 -3.92 10.29
CA ASP A 142 -1.35 -3.71 10.26
C ASP A 142 -0.90 -2.56 11.17
N ILE A 143 -1.65 -2.31 12.26
CA ILE A 143 -1.40 -1.23 13.22
C ILE A 143 -1.13 -1.80 14.60
N ASP A 144 0.12 -1.71 15.02
CA ASP A 144 0.52 -2.03 16.38
C ASP A 144 0.16 -0.85 17.30
N LEU A 145 -1.05 -0.89 17.87
CA LEU A 145 -1.54 0.11 18.83
C LEU A 145 -0.78 0.10 20.17
N GLN A 146 0.07 -0.91 20.39
CA GLN A 146 0.92 -0.99 21.58
C GLN A 146 2.29 -0.33 21.36
N ARG A 147 2.61 0.11 20.13
CA ARG A 147 3.82 0.88 19.84
C ARG A 147 3.53 2.38 19.76
N ASP A 148 3.97 3.08 20.80
CA ASP A 148 4.25 4.52 20.76
C ASP A 148 5.18 4.88 19.58
N HIS A 149 5.31 6.18 19.28
CA HIS A 149 6.15 6.88 18.27
C HIS A 149 7.52 6.27 17.85
N ASP A 150 8.06 5.26 18.54
CA ASP A 150 9.26 4.48 18.21
C ASP A 150 9.15 3.62 16.94
N HIS A 151 7.96 3.39 16.39
CA HIS A 151 7.81 2.48 15.24
C HIS A 151 8.34 3.05 13.93
N LEU A 152 8.07 4.33 13.64
CA LEU A 152 8.64 5.02 12.47
C LEU A 152 10.17 5.07 12.57
N ALA A 153 10.71 5.33 13.76
CA ALA A 153 12.15 5.31 14.00
C ALA A 153 12.77 3.93 13.72
N LYS A 154 12.06 2.83 13.99
CA LYS A 154 12.53 1.47 13.62
C LYS A 154 12.49 1.23 12.12
N ILE A 155 11.54 1.81 11.41
CA ILE A 155 11.47 1.75 9.94
C ILE A 155 12.63 2.55 9.34
N GLU A 156 12.93 3.73 9.89
CA GLU A 156 14.11 4.53 9.54
C GLU A 156 15.40 3.76 9.83
N ASP A 157 15.55 3.19 11.03
CA ASP A 157 16.71 2.37 11.41
C ASP A 157 16.90 1.19 10.44
N LEU A 158 15.81 0.53 10.03
CA LEU A 158 15.85 -0.55 9.06
C LEU A 158 16.30 -0.04 7.69
N ARG A 159 15.72 1.06 7.19
CA ARG A 159 16.13 1.69 5.92
C ARG A 159 17.62 2.04 5.96
N ASP A 160 18.09 2.65 7.04
CA ASP A 160 19.47 3.10 7.18
C ASP A 160 20.45 1.91 7.30
N GLU A 161 20.06 0.82 7.97
CA GLU A 161 20.82 -0.45 7.96
C GLU A 161 20.94 -1.01 6.54
N ARG A 162 19.85 -0.95 5.76
CA ARG A 162 19.85 -1.37 4.35
C ARG A 162 20.74 -0.50 3.48
N LEU A 163 20.67 0.82 3.62
CA LEU A 163 21.51 1.76 2.89
C LEU A 163 22.99 1.55 3.19
N THR A 164 23.36 1.29 4.44
CA THR A 164 24.74 0.95 4.83
C THR A 164 25.25 -0.30 4.09
N LYS A 165 24.39 -1.30 3.89
CA LYS A 165 24.75 -2.52 3.14
C LYS A 165 24.92 -2.24 1.65
N ILE A 166 24.09 -1.38 1.08
CA ILE A 166 24.16 -0.96 -0.33
C ILE A 166 25.44 -0.16 -0.59
N GLU A 167 25.74 0.82 0.26
CA GLU A 167 26.93 1.66 0.17
C GLU A 167 28.22 0.83 0.30
N SER A 168 28.22 -0.14 1.21
CA SER A 168 29.36 -1.08 1.39
C SER A 168 29.40 -2.23 0.37
N ARG A 169 28.49 -2.24 -0.63
CA ARG A 169 28.35 -3.29 -1.65
C ARG A 169 28.32 -4.70 -1.03
N SER A 170 27.45 -4.89 -0.05
CA SER A 170 27.32 -6.15 0.69
C SER A 170 25.90 -6.73 0.62
N GLY A 171 25.81 -8.05 0.85
CA GLY A 171 24.52 -8.75 0.84
C GLY A 171 23.93 -8.81 -0.57
N TYR A 172 22.81 -8.11 -0.80
CA TYR A 172 22.15 -8.10 -2.13
C TYR A 172 22.91 -7.24 -3.15
N ALA A 173 23.69 -6.27 -2.66
CA ALA A 173 24.44 -5.33 -3.47
C ALA A 173 25.88 -5.79 -3.78
N GLU A 174 26.22 -7.06 -3.50
CA GLU A 174 27.58 -7.60 -3.72
C GLU A 174 27.98 -7.55 -5.21
N ASP A 175 27.03 -7.85 -6.11
CA ASP A 175 27.25 -7.87 -7.55
C ASP A 175 26.85 -6.55 -8.24
N LEU A 176 26.55 -5.49 -7.47
CA LEU A 176 26.10 -4.21 -8.02
C LEU A 176 27.28 -3.41 -8.56
N ALA A 177 27.15 -2.90 -9.78
CA ALA A 177 28.17 -2.08 -10.44
C ALA A 177 28.61 -0.88 -9.60
N ASP A 178 29.86 -0.46 -9.76
CA ASP A 178 30.39 0.72 -9.09
C ASP A 178 29.75 2.03 -9.61
N GLY A 179 29.72 3.04 -8.74
CA GLY A 179 29.32 4.40 -9.07
C GLY A 179 28.00 4.89 -8.43
N PRO A 180 27.54 6.09 -8.86
CA PRO A 180 26.34 6.73 -8.35
C PRO A 180 25.13 5.80 -8.42
N THR A 181 24.37 5.74 -7.34
CA THR A 181 23.31 4.76 -7.16
C THR A 181 22.01 5.44 -6.73
N VAL A 182 20.88 4.98 -7.26
CA VAL A 182 19.55 5.33 -6.77
C VAL A 182 18.92 4.12 -6.12
N VAL A 183 18.36 4.31 -4.94
CA VAL A 183 17.72 3.28 -4.12
C VAL A 183 16.27 3.67 -3.89
N PHE A 184 15.36 2.73 -4.06
CA PHE A 184 13.95 2.88 -3.75
C PHE A 184 13.52 1.80 -2.75
N HIS A 185 13.02 2.23 -1.59
CA HIS A 185 12.49 1.35 -0.54
C HIS A 185 10.99 1.54 -0.42
N ILE A 186 10.27 0.44 -0.23
CA ILE A 186 8.89 0.43 0.26
C ILE A 186 8.84 -0.53 1.45
N ILE A 187 8.43 -0.02 2.60
CA ILE A 187 8.47 -0.74 3.87
C ILE A 187 7.05 -0.74 4.47
N PRO A 188 6.33 -1.88 4.51
CA PRO A 188 5.01 -1.93 5.11
C PRO A 188 5.09 -1.65 6.61
N ASN A 189 4.06 -1.03 7.18
CA ASN A 189 4.01 -0.72 8.60
C ASN A 189 4.19 -1.98 9.46
N GLY A 190 3.53 -3.08 9.10
CA GLY A 190 3.62 -4.37 9.78
C GLY A 190 4.81 -5.23 9.38
N ILE A 191 5.89 -4.65 8.86
CA ILE A 191 7.14 -5.39 8.58
C ILE A 191 7.68 -6.15 9.81
N PHE A 192 7.39 -5.67 11.02
CA PHE A 192 7.82 -6.30 12.27
C PHE A 192 6.78 -7.25 12.87
N SER A 193 5.62 -7.40 12.23
CA SER A 193 4.52 -8.24 12.68
C SER A 193 4.87 -9.72 12.48
N LYS A 194 4.69 -10.54 13.53
CA LYS A 194 5.17 -11.93 13.55
C LYS A 194 4.32 -12.90 12.73
N HIS A 195 3.13 -12.48 12.30
CA HIS A 195 2.10 -13.36 11.74
C HIS A 195 2.14 -13.50 10.21
N LYS A 196 2.89 -12.66 9.48
CA LYS A 196 2.85 -12.60 8.01
C LYS A 196 4.02 -13.30 7.30
N VAL A 197 4.78 -14.14 8.01
CA VAL A 197 5.97 -14.83 7.44
C VAL A 197 5.56 -15.88 6.39
N ARG A 198 5.66 -15.53 5.11
CA ARG A 198 5.40 -16.45 3.97
C ARG A 198 6.61 -17.31 3.58
N SER A 199 6.34 -18.42 2.90
CA SER A 199 7.37 -19.19 2.18
C SER A 199 7.92 -18.36 1.03
N ALA A 200 9.21 -18.52 0.69
CA ALA A 200 9.81 -17.72 -0.38
C ALA A 200 9.27 -18.05 -1.78
N ASP A 201 8.69 -19.23 -1.97
CA ASP A 201 8.00 -19.58 -3.22
C ASP A 201 6.71 -18.78 -3.42
N ASP A 202 6.09 -18.32 -2.33
CA ASP A 202 4.85 -17.53 -2.33
C ASP A 202 5.10 -16.02 -2.42
N ILE A 203 6.38 -15.59 -2.48
CA ILE A 203 6.74 -14.18 -2.66
C ILE A 203 6.60 -13.83 -4.15
N PRO A 204 5.81 -12.80 -4.52
CA PRO A 204 5.72 -12.33 -5.90
C PRO A 204 7.07 -11.89 -6.46
N THR A 205 7.19 -11.85 -7.79
CA THR A 205 8.44 -11.43 -8.45
C THR A 205 8.63 -9.91 -8.27
N PRO A 206 9.73 -9.44 -7.65
CA PRO A 206 9.98 -8.01 -7.51
C PRO A 206 10.35 -7.38 -8.86
N SER A 207 9.86 -6.16 -9.08
CA SER A 207 10.32 -5.28 -10.15
C SER A 207 11.70 -4.69 -9.83
N VAL A 208 12.47 -4.38 -10.87
CA VAL A 208 13.71 -3.61 -10.76
C VAL A 208 13.42 -2.16 -11.14
N PHE A 209 13.72 -1.24 -10.24
CA PHE A 209 13.56 0.20 -10.42
C PHE A 209 14.38 0.67 -11.64
N PHE A 210 13.79 1.56 -12.44
CA PHE A 210 14.30 2.00 -13.77
C PHE A 210 14.43 0.93 -14.86
N ASP A 211 14.12 -0.34 -14.58
CA ASP A 211 14.08 -1.39 -15.61
C ASP A 211 12.63 -1.79 -15.93
N LEU A 212 12.22 -1.55 -17.17
CA LEU A 212 10.87 -1.88 -17.64
C LEU A 212 10.71 -3.37 -17.95
N VAL A 213 11.82 -4.11 -18.06
CA VAL A 213 11.84 -5.54 -18.34
C VAL A 213 12.74 -6.21 -17.32
N SER A 214 12.18 -6.66 -16.21
CA SER A 214 12.96 -7.37 -15.20
C SER A 214 13.65 -8.62 -15.78
N GLY A 215 14.85 -8.91 -15.30
CA GLY A 215 15.57 -10.15 -15.59
C GLY A 215 14.92 -11.38 -14.97
N HIS A 216 15.68 -12.49 -14.88
CA HIS A 216 15.18 -13.72 -14.28
C HIS A 216 15.18 -13.62 -12.75
N PRO A 217 14.05 -13.94 -12.08
CA PRO A 217 14.00 -13.92 -10.63
C PRO A 217 14.65 -15.17 -10.01
N GLU A 218 15.30 -14.98 -8.87
CA GLU A 218 15.85 -16.03 -8.03
C GLU A 218 15.17 -16.03 -6.66
N THR A 219 14.74 -17.20 -6.20
CA THR A 219 14.22 -17.40 -4.84
C THR A 219 15.37 -17.81 -3.92
N ARG A 220 15.62 -17.04 -2.85
CA ARG A 220 16.69 -17.30 -1.87
C ARG A 220 16.13 -17.26 -0.44
N GLY A 221 15.65 -18.40 0.04
CA GLY A 221 15.32 -18.63 1.45
C GLY A 221 14.13 -17.83 1.98
N LYS A 222 14.32 -16.55 2.31
CA LYS A 222 13.28 -15.64 2.85
C LYS A 222 12.99 -14.45 1.93
N TYR A 223 13.56 -14.42 0.73
CA TYR A 223 13.36 -13.34 -0.22
C TYR A 223 13.42 -13.86 -1.65
N LYS A 224 12.87 -13.06 -2.56
CA LYS A 224 13.03 -13.20 -4.01
C LYS A 224 13.78 -11.97 -4.52
N ILE A 225 14.72 -12.18 -5.44
CA ILE A 225 15.53 -11.12 -6.06
C ILE A 225 15.44 -11.23 -7.58
N THR A 226 15.35 -10.08 -8.25
CA THR A 226 15.41 -9.97 -9.70
C THR A 226 16.53 -9.01 -10.06
N TYR A 227 17.34 -9.34 -11.07
CA TYR A 227 18.42 -8.48 -11.56
C TYR A 227 17.98 -7.71 -12.81
N GLY A 228 18.55 -6.51 -13.01
CA GLY A 228 18.34 -5.72 -14.23
C GLY A 228 18.95 -6.40 -15.46
N GLN A 229 18.46 -6.07 -16.66
CA GLN A 229 19.03 -6.65 -17.90
C GLN A 229 20.31 -5.98 -18.37
N ASP A 230 20.56 -4.77 -17.91
CA ASP A 230 21.79 -4.05 -18.20
C ASP A 230 22.87 -4.51 -17.20
N GLY A 231 23.89 -5.19 -17.70
CA GLY A 231 24.93 -5.78 -16.85
C GLY A 231 25.66 -6.94 -17.53
N THR A 232 26.73 -7.38 -16.91
CA THR A 232 27.41 -8.64 -17.23
C THR A 232 27.03 -9.71 -16.21
N LEU A 233 27.45 -10.96 -16.41
CA LEU A 233 27.22 -12.02 -15.41
C LEU A 233 27.87 -11.70 -14.05
N ASP A 234 28.95 -10.93 -14.05
CA ASP A 234 29.76 -10.63 -12.87
C ASP A 234 29.48 -9.22 -12.29
N GLU A 235 28.69 -8.39 -12.99
CA GLU A 235 28.41 -6.99 -12.60
C GLU A 235 27.03 -6.56 -13.10
N GLN A 236 26.09 -6.37 -12.17
CA GLN A 236 24.69 -6.03 -12.45
C GLN A 236 24.49 -4.52 -12.32
N SER A 237 23.76 -3.87 -13.25
CA SER A 237 23.46 -2.43 -13.12
C SER A 237 22.32 -2.14 -12.15
N GLY A 238 21.66 -3.17 -11.61
CA GLY A 238 20.59 -3.00 -10.65
C GLY A 238 19.92 -4.31 -10.23
N TYR A 239 19.12 -4.22 -9.17
CA TYR A 239 18.33 -5.33 -8.66
C TYR A 239 17.04 -4.84 -7.99
N GLY A 240 16.09 -5.75 -7.80
CA GLY A 240 14.90 -5.59 -7.00
C GLY A 240 14.73 -6.79 -6.09
N VAL A 241 14.48 -6.57 -4.81
CA VAL A 241 14.31 -7.59 -3.78
C VAL A 241 12.97 -7.39 -3.10
N LEU A 242 12.25 -8.49 -2.89
CA LEU A 242 11.10 -8.54 -2.00
C LEU A 242 11.32 -9.64 -0.97
N ARG A 243 11.30 -9.26 0.32
CA ARG A 243 11.43 -10.19 1.45
C ARG A 243 10.06 -10.69 1.89
N ASN A 244 10.03 -11.83 2.58
CA ASN A 244 8.80 -12.43 3.09
C ASN A 244 8.14 -11.64 4.23
N ASP A 245 8.84 -10.65 4.80
CA ASP A 245 8.32 -9.67 5.75
C ASP A 245 7.81 -8.39 5.05
N GLY A 246 7.80 -8.37 3.72
CA GLY A 246 7.26 -7.27 2.93
C GLY A 246 8.25 -6.13 2.65
N LEU A 247 9.49 -6.18 3.15
CA LEU A 247 10.49 -5.20 2.73
C LEU A 247 10.74 -5.32 1.22
N TYR A 248 10.44 -4.24 0.50
CA TYR A 248 10.87 -4.05 -0.87
C TYR A 248 12.08 -3.11 -0.92
N GLU A 249 13.11 -3.53 -1.67
CA GLU A 249 14.32 -2.76 -1.93
C GLU A 249 14.66 -2.91 -3.40
N SER A 250 14.82 -1.79 -4.11
CA SER A 250 15.38 -1.82 -5.45
C SER A 250 16.45 -0.77 -5.63
N VAL A 251 17.51 -1.17 -6.33
CA VAL A 251 18.74 -0.40 -6.46
C VAL A 251 19.17 -0.41 -7.91
N THR A 252 19.63 0.73 -8.41
CA THR A 252 20.11 0.87 -9.78
C THR A 252 21.23 1.90 -9.89
N THR A 253 22.25 1.59 -10.69
CA THR A 253 23.26 2.54 -11.16
C THR A 253 22.97 3.01 -12.57
N SER A 254 22.19 2.26 -13.36
CA SER A 254 21.88 2.60 -14.75
C SER A 254 20.92 3.79 -14.91
N ALA A 255 20.21 4.16 -13.83
CA ALA A 255 19.40 5.39 -13.80
C ALA A 255 20.24 6.66 -14.03
N ILE A 256 21.51 6.63 -13.62
CA ILE A 256 22.44 7.75 -13.74
C ILE A 256 23.34 7.50 -14.95
N MET A 257 23.12 8.27 -16.01
CA MET A 257 23.79 8.09 -17.28
C MET A 257 24.93 9.10 -17.46
N PRO A 258 26.04 8.70 -18.10
CA PRO A 258 27.05 9.64 -18.53
C PRO A 258 26.50 10.56 -19.62
N GLY A 259 26.67 11.87 -19.45
CA GLY A 259 26.43 12.89 -20.44
C GLY A 259 27.71 13.32 -21.17
N GLY A 260 27.63 14.45 -21.88
CA GLY A 260 28.83 15.05 -22.49
C GLY A 260 29.71 15.75 -21.44
N ARG A 261 31.03 15.72 -21.64
CA ARG A 261 32.05 16.38 -20.77
C ARG A 261 32.05 15.89 -19.32
N ASP A 262 32.03 14.58 -19.11
CA ASP A 262 32.11 13.93 -17.78
C ASP A 262 30.94 14.27 -16.83
N ASP A 263 29.87 14.88 -17.34
CA ASP A 263 28.67 15.15 -16.56
C ASP A 263 27.87 13.85 -16.32
N LEU A 264 27.23 13.73 -15.17
CA LEU A 264 26.28 12.66 -14.85
C LEU A 264 24.85 13.20 -14.86
N TRP A 265 23.91 12.46 -15.45
CA TRP A 265 22.52 12.89 -15.61
C TRP A 265 21.54 11.81 -15.19
N ILE A 266 20.47 12.24 -14.52
CA ILE A 266 19.26 11.44 -14.29
C ILE A 266 18.08 12.12 -14.98
N ARG A 267 17.13 11.35 -15.50
CA ARG A 267 15.95 11.89 -16.19
C ARG A 267 14.81 12.12 -15.21
N GLY A 268 14.15 13.28 -15.30
CA GLY A 268 12.97 13.58 -14.50
C GLY A 268 11.70 12.87 -14.98
N GLY A 269 11.40 12.98 -16.29
CA GLY A 269 10.15 12.50 -16.88
C GLY A 269 10.34 11.51 -18.04
N VAL A 270 9.26 11.28 -18.80
CA VAL A 270 9.23 10.36 -19.94
C VAL A 270 9.99 10.93 -21.14
N ALA A 271 10.78 10.11 -21.82
CA ALA A 271 11.48 10.48 -23.03
C ALA A 271 11.41 9.37 -24.09
N SER A 272 11.63 9.73 -25.35
CA SER A 272 11.77 8.76 -26.46
C SER A 272 12.88 7.71 -26.26
N SER A 273 13.83 7.97 -25.35
CA SER A 273 14.96 7.13 -25.03
C SER A 273 14.85 6.40 -23.68
N GLY A 274 13.71 6.47 -22.99
CA GLY A 274 13.48 5.74 -21.73
C GLY A 274 12.60 6.48 -20.73
N VAL A 275 12.48 5.88 -19.54
CA VAL A 275 11.60 6.32 -18.45
C VAL A 275 12.44 7.06 -17.40
N GLY A 276 11.95 8.22 -16.93
CA GLY A 276 12.58 9.03 -15.89
C GLY A 276 12.24 8.58 -14.47
N ILE A 277 12.64 9.37 -13.48
CA ILE A 277 12.50 9.05 -12.07
C ILE A 277 11.04 8.98 -11.62
N ASP A 278 10.23 9.99 -11.95
CA ASP A 278 8.82 10.04 -11.57
C ASP A 278 8.03 8.83 -12.10
N PRO A 279 8.04 8.53 -13.41
CA PRO A 279 7.29 7.39 -13.90
C PRO A 279 7.87 6.06 -13.39
N SER A 280 9.19 5.96 -13.14
CA SER A 280 9.79 4.76 -12.56
C SER A 280 9.31 4.53 -11.13
N VAL A 281 9.19 5.58 -10.32
CA VAL A 281 8.71 5.50 -8.94
C VAL A 281 7.26 5.06 -8.92
N VAL A 282 6.40 5.72 -9.70
CA VAL A 282 4.96 5.38 -9.78
C VAL A 282 4.75 3.93 -10.21
N ILE A 283 5.36 3.51 -11.32
CA ILE A 283 5.20 2.14 -11.85
C ILE A 283 5.71 1.10 -10.84
N THR A 284 6.88 1.35 -10.25
CA THR A 284 7.51 0.42 -9.31
C THR A 284 6.72 0.34 -8.01
N ALA A 285 6.24 1.47 -7.50
CA ALA A 285 5.42 1.53 -6.29
C ALA A 285 4.10 0.78 -6.48
N ASN A 286 3.35 1.05 -7.55
CA ASN A 286 2.07 0.38 -7.80
C ASN A 286 2.23 -1.14 -7.90
N ARG A 287 3.25 -1.61 -8.64
CA ARG A 287 3.56 -3.06 -8.73
C ARG A 287 3.90 -3.65 -7.37
N THR A 288 4.71 -2.93 -6.58
CA THR A 288 5.13 -3.39 -5.26
C THR A 288 3.96 -3.43 -4.28
N LEU A 289 3.10 -2.41 -4.26
CA LEU A 289 1.93 -2.35 -3.39
C LEU A 289 0.92 -3.46 -3.75
N ASN A 290 0.76 -3.78 -5.03
CA ASN A 290 -0.02 -4.95 -5.45
C ASN A 290 0.62 -6.26 -4.96
N ASN A 291 1.94 -6.43 -5.11
CA ASN A 291 2.65 -7.60 -4.58
C ASN A 291 2.47 -7.71 -3.05
N LEU A 292 2.51 -6.59 -2.31
CA LEU A 292 2.30 -6.58 -0.87
C LEU A 292 0.87 -6.97 -0.50
N SER A 293 -0.12 -6.50 -1.25
CA SER A 293 -1.51 -6.91 -1.10
C SER A 293 -1.70 -8.41 -1.36
N GLU A 294 -1.10 -8.96 -2.43
CA GLU A 294 -1.09 -10.41 -2.69
C GLU A 294 -0.41 -11.20 -1.55
N MET A 295 0.58 -10.58 -0.91
CA MET A 295 1.27 -11.09 0.27
C MET A 295 0.46 -10.96 1.58
N GLY A 296 -0.74 -10.37 1.54
CA GLY A 296 -1.60 -10.19 2.71
C GLY A 296 -1.17 -9.04 3.62
N PHE A 297 -0.32 -8.14 3.14
CA PHE A 297 -0.14 -6.85 3.78
C PHE A 297 -1.31 -5.93 3.38
N SER A 298 -1.67 -5.03 4.27
CA SER A 298 -2.78 -4.09 4.11
C SER A 298 -2.42 -2.79 4.84
N GLY A 299 -3.15 -1.72 4.55
CA GLY A 299 -2.93 -0.42 5.19
C GLY A 299 -1.71 0.31 4.64
N THR A 300 -0.95 0.95 5.54
CA THR A 300 0.12 1.88 5.16
C THR A 300 1.45 1.17 4.94
N ALA A 301 2.14 1.54 3.87
CA ALA A 301 3.59 1.34 3.71
C ALA A 301 4.29 2.68 3.62
N PHE A 302 5.59 2.70 3.82
CA PHE A 302 6.42 3.89 3.73
C PHE A 302 7.39 3.77 2.57
N ALA A 303 7.31 4.73 1.64
CA ALA A 303 8.20 4.85 0.50
C ALA A 303 9.30 5.86 0.79
N SER A 304 10.52 5.57 0.36
CA SER A 304 11.62 6.55 0.34
C SER A 304 12.53 6.35 -0.86
N LEU A 305 13.11 7.45 -1.33
CA LEU A 305 14.09 7.46 -2.40
C LEU A 305 15.43 7.98 -1.87
N THR A 306 16.50 7.27 -2.17
CA THR A 306 17.85 7.62 -1.73
C THR A 306 18.80 7.67 -2.90
N PHE A 307 19.70 8.65 -2.88
CA PHE A 307 20.78 8.86 -3.83
C PHE A 307 22.11 8.70 -3.09
N LEU A 308 22.97 7.82 -3.59
CA LEU A 308 24.30 7.52 -3.06
C LEU A 308 25.36 7.87 -4.11
N ASP A 309 26.49 8.43 -3.69
CA ASP A 309 27.56 8.96 -4.55
C ASP A 309 27.04 9.86 -5.67
N ALA A 310 25.98 10.63 -5.40
CA ALA A 310 25.20 11.33 -6.42
C ALA A 310 25.52 12.82 -6.53
N LYS A 311 26.62 13.27 -5.92
CA LYS A 311 27.04 14.66 -6.03
C LYS A 311 27.29 15.03 -7.48
N ASP A 312 26.89 16.24 -7.83
CA ASP A 312 26.98 16.80 -9.17
C ASP A 312 26.12 16.10 -10.24
N VAL A 313 25.31 15.10 -9.87
CA VAL A 313 24.31 14.51 -10.77
C VAL A 313 23.28 15.58 -11.13
N LYS A 314 23.00 15.70 -12.42
CA LYS A 314 22.11 16.73 -12.99
C LYS A 314 20.76 16.15 -13.37
N LEU A 315 19.69 16.90 -13.15
CA LEU A 315 18.36 16.51 -13.59
C LEU A 315 18.13 16.94 -15.05
N GLU A 316 17.95 15.97 -15.94
CA GLU A 316 17.50 16.21 -17.32
C GLU A 316 15.98 16.44 -17.32
N THR A 317 15.58 17.67 -17.64
CA THR A 317 14.19 18.08 -17.85
C THR A 317 13.89 18.29 -19.34
N GLU A 318 12.62 18.22 -19.74
CA GLU A 318 12.21 18.52 -21.12
C GLU A 318 12.63 19.94 -21.58
N GLN A 319 12.63 20.91 -20.65
CA GLN A 319 13.03 22.29 -20.95
C GLN A 319 14.52 22.41 -21.26
N ALA A 320 15.38 21.62 -20.60
CA ALA A 320 16.81 21.57 -20.87
C ALA A 320 17.13 21.09 -22.30
N ARG A 321 16.28 20.25 -22.90
CA ARG A 321 16.42 19.76 -24.29
C ARG A 321 16.06 20.80 -25.34
N ARG A 322 15.23 21.80 -25.03
CA ARG A 322 14.78 22.83 -25.99
C ARG A 322 15.78 23.97 -26.21
N GLY A 323 16.98 23.90 -25.61
CA GLY A 323 18.05 24.87 -25.86
C GLY A 323 17.80 26.28 -25.33
N LEU A 324 16.80 26.44 -24.45
CA LEU A 324 16.56 27.66 -23.69
C LEU A 324 17.76 27.90 -22.75
N PRO A 325 18.09 29.17 -22.43
CA PRO A 325 19.31 29.50 -21.69
C PRO A 325 19.40 28.64 -20.43
N ARG A 326 20.57 28.02 -20.22
CA ARG A 326 20.97 27.20 -19.05
C ARG A 326 20.91 28.03 -17.76
N GLY A 327 19.73 28.51 -17.37
CA GLY A 327 19.48 29.06 -16.06
C GLY A 327 19.56 27.92 -15.07
N GLY A 328 20.65 27.87 -14.29
CA GLY A 328 20.91 26.88 -13.25
C GLY A 328 20.89 25.43 -13.74
N MET A 329 22.04 24.80 -13.93
CA MET A 329 22.02 23.33 -13.96
C MET A 329 21.60 22.87 -12.56
N HIS A 330 20.38 22.34 -12.49
CA HIS A 330 19.77 21.74 -11.32
C HIS A 330 20.49 20.43 -11.01
N MET A 331 21.27 20.42 -9.93
CA MET A 331 22.19 19.34 -9.56
C MET A 331 22.11 19.06 -8.06
N LEU A 332 22.35 17.82 -7.67
CA LEU A 332 22.52 17.47 -6.26
C LEU A 332 23.86 18.03 -5.75
N ASP A 333 23.83 18.69 -4.59
CA ASP A 333 25.02 19.28 -3.96
C ASP A 333 25.72 18.35 -2.96
N THR A 334 25.13 17.17 -2.74
CA THR A 334 25.52 16.19 -1.72
C THR A 334 25.77 14.82 -2.34
N ASP A 335 26.72 14.08 -1.77
CA ASP A 335 27.01 12.68 -2.14
C ASP A 335 25.91 11.73 -1.64
N PHE A 336 25.23 12.10 -0.54
CA PHE A 336 24.17 11.32 0.07
C PHE A 336 22.93 12.18 0.26
N TYR A 337 21.79 11.73 -0.26
CA TYR A 337 20.50 12.32 0.04
C TYR A 337 19.43 11.23 0.12
N THR A 338 18.61 11.27 1.17
CA THR A 338 17.43 10.43 1.32
C THR A 338 16.22 11.32 1.56
N THR A 339 15.10 11.00 0.92
CA THR A 339 13.82 11.64 1.23
C THR A 339 13.35 11.27 2.63
N GLU A 340 12.39 12.02 3.15
CA GLU A 340 11.57 11.54 4.26
C GLU A 340 10.82 10.25 3.88
N LEU A 341 10.28 9.56 4.88
CA LEU A 341 9.38 8.42 4.66
C LEU A 341 7.99 8.96 4.33
N TYR A 342 7.50 8.66 3.12
CA TYR A 342 6.18 9.06 2.68
C TYR A 342 5.20 7.89 2.76
N PRO A 343 4.02 8.07 3.39
CA PRO A 343 3.03 7.01 3.46
C PRO A 343 2.41 6.75 2.08
N VAL A 344 2.28 5.48 1.72
CA VAL A 344 1.62 4.97 0.52
C VAL A 344 0.67 3.84 0.92
N GLN A 345 -0.34 3.55 0.10
CA GLN A 345 -1.43 2.65 0.48
C GLN A 345 -1.38 1.31 -0.25
N ILE A 346 -1.33 0.24 0.54
CA ILE A 346 -1.36 -1.13 0.02
C ILE A 346 -2.80 -1.46 -0.37
N GLY A 347 -3.01 -1.90 -1.62
CA GLY A 347 -4.34 -2.24 -2.13
C GLY A 347 -5.18 -1.06 -2.63
N SER A 348 -4.62 0.16 -2.66
CA SER A 348 -5.25 1.32 -3.32
C SER A 348 -4.80 1.44 -4.78
N ASP A 349 -5.73 1.78 -5.66
CA ASP A 349 -5.45 2.13 -7.06
C ASP A 349 -4.98 3.60 -7.21
N GLU A 350 -5.16 4.45 -6.20
CA GLU A 350 -4.92 5.90 -6.22
C GLU A 350 -3.61 6.29 -5.49
N ASN A 351 -2.48 5.67 -5.84
CA ASN A 351 -1.22 5.90 -5.13
C ASN A 351 -0.39 7.09 -5.62
N ILE A 352 -0.73 7.72 -6.74
CA ILE A 352 0.06 8.85 -7.29
C ILE A 352 -0.03 10.07 -6.38
N GLU A 353 -1.21 10.40 -5.83
CA GLU A 353 -1.38 11.49 -4.87
C GLU A 353 -0.46 11.31 -3.63
N ASN A 354 -0.32 10.07 -3.16
CA ASN A 354 0.54 9.74 -2.02
C ASN A 354 2.05 9.80 -2.36
N LEU A 355 2.41 9.64 -3.65
CA LEU A 355 3.79 9.69 -4.14
C LEU A 355 4.22 11.10 -4.58
N GLU A 356 3.29 12.00 -4.86
CA GLU A 356 3.56 13.37 -5.29
C GLU A 356 4.44 14.14 -4.30
N PRO A 357 4.24 14.07 -2.96
CA PRO A 357 5.11 14.75 -2.01
C PRO A 357 6.55 14.25 -2.04
N LEU A 358 6.75 12.92 -2.17
CA LEU A 358 8.06 12.27 -2.30
C LEU A 358 8.79 12.78 -3.53
N LEU A 359 8.14 12.73 -4.69
CA LEU A 359 8.71 13.18 -5.95
C LEU A 359 9.00 14.68 -5.90
N SER A 360 8.07 15.47 -5.36
CA SER A 360 8.27 16.90 -5.17
C SER A 360 9.45 17.23 -4.26
N GLU A 361 9.73 16.43 -3.23
CA GLU A 361 10.93 16.58 -2.38
C GLU A 361 12.20 16.39 -3.20
N VAL A 362 12.25 15.32 -3.99
CA VAL A 362 13.40 15.01 -4.87
C VAL A 362 13.65 16.15 -5.86
N TRP A 363 12.60 16.62 -6.55
CA TRP A 363 12.71 17.73 -7.49
C TRP A 363 13.20 19.02 -6.82
N ARG A 364 12.73 19.32 -5.59
CA ARG A 364 13.23 20.44 -4.79
C ARG A 364 14.71 20.32 -4.46
N GLN A 365 15.23 19.11 -4.21
CA GLN A 365 16.68 18.92 -4.02
C GLN A 365 17.50 19.20 -5.27
N PHE A 366 16.95 18.95 -6.45
CA PHE A 366 17.58 19.40 -7.69
C PHE A 366 17.43 20.92 -7.89
N GLY A 367 16.68 21.64 -7.05
CA GLY A 367 16.49 23.08 -7.12
C GLY A 367 15.23 23.51 -7.87
N HIS A 368 14.28 22.60 -8.11
CA HIS A 368 12.94 22.93 -8.62
C HIS A 368 11.99 23.26 -7.46
N GLU A 369 11.87 24.55 -7.11
CA GLU A 369 11.12 25.01 -5.93
C GLU A 369 9.64 24.56 -5.91
N ASN A 370 9.03 24.37 -7.09
CA ASN A 370 7.63 23.97 -7.22
C ASN A 370 7.38 22.46 -7.11
N GLY A 371 8.41 21.63 -6.92
CA GLY A 371 8.26 20.17 -6.89
C GLY A 371 8.26 19.53 -8.29
N THR A 372 7.67 18.34 -8.40
CA THR A 372 7.60 17.63 -9.68
C THR A 372 6.64 18.36 -10.63
N PRO A 373 7.01 18.56 -11.91
CA PRO A 373 6.12 19.09 -12.93
C PRO A 373 5.30 18.00 -13.63
N ASN A 374 5.45 16.73 -13.25
CA ASN A 374 4.81 15.60 -13.95
C ASN A 374 3.52 15.13 -13.26
N ILE A 375 3.23 15.65 -12.07
CA ILE A 375 2.01 15.36 -11.31
C ILE A 375 1.39 16.70 -10.91
N GLU A 376 0.10 16.88 -11.18
CA GLU A 376 -0.68 18.04 -10.74
C GLU A 376 -2.01 17.54 -10.14
N ASP A 377 -2.33 18.01 -8.93
CA ASP A 377 -3.53 17.61 -8.18
C ASP A 377 -3.68 16.07 -8.07
N GLY A 378 -2.58 15.38 -7.76
CA GLY A 378 -2.53 13.93 -7.65
C GLY A 378 -2.66 13.17 -8.98
N LYS A 379 -2.72 13.84 -10.14
CA LYS A 379 -2.89 13.20 -11.46
C LYS A 379 -1.64 13.31 -12.32
N TRP A 380 -1.43 12.32 -13.19
CA TRP A 380 -0.35 12.34 -14.15
C TRP A 380 -0.56 13.42 -15.23
N ASP A 381 0.27 14.46 -15.21
CA ASP A 381 0.21 15.62 -16.13
C ASP A 381 1.29 15.55 -17.23
N SER A 382 1.99 14.41 -17.36
CA SER A 382 3.04 14.24 -18.38
C SER A 382 2.64 13.26 -19.49
N SER A 383 3.48 13.21 -20.54
CA SER A 383 3.25 12.35 -21.71
C SER A 383 3.10 10.87 -21.34
N SER A 384 2.30 10.12 -22.11
CA SER A 384 2.05 8.69 -21.86
C SER A 384 3.32 7.82 -21.85
N VAL A 385 3.39 6.87 -20.92
CA VAL A 385 4.41 5.80 -20.87
C VAL A 385 3.82 4.53 -21.46
N ARG A 386 4.42 4.06 -22.56
CA ARG A 386 4.10 2.75 -23.15
C ARG A 386 5.26 1.79 -23.00
N VAL A 387 4.99 0.60 -22.46
CA VAL A 387 5.98 -0.47 -22.38
C VAL A 387 5.45 -1.67 -23.14
N ARG A 388 6.17 -2.11 -24.18
CA ARG A 388 5.89 -3.35 -24.94
C ARG A 388 4.42 -3.54 -25.36
N GLN A 389 3.78 -2.47 -25.85
CA GLN A 389 2.37 -2.43 -26.28
C GLN A 389 1.32 -2.38 -25.15
N GLU A 390 1.73 -2.32 -23.88
CA GLU A 390 0.86 -2.02 -22.75
C GLU A 390 0.97 -0.53 -22.32
N MET A 391 -0.18 0.12 -22.44
CA MET A 391 -0.77 1.12 -21.55
C MET A 391 -0.29 1.23 -20.09
N LEU A 392 0.82 1.88 -19.72
CA LEU A 392 1.18 1.95 -18.28
C LEU A 392 0.78 3.25 -17.59
N LEU A 393 0.89 4.38 -18.28
CA LEU A 393 0.43 5.71 -17.81
C LEU A 393 0.02 6.53 -19.04
N GLU A 394 -1.13 7.18 -19.01
CA GLU A 394 -1.61 8.18 -19.97
C GLU A 394 -1.70 9.57 -19.34
N GLU A 395 -1.70 10.60 -20.19
CA GLU A 395 -2.04 11.96 -19.74
C GLU A 395 -3.47 11.94 -19.20
N GLY A 396 -3.63 12.26 -17.91
CA GLY A 396 -4.90 12.12 -17.21
C GLY A 396 -5.23 10.70 -16.74
N ASP A 397 -4.29 9.75 -16.74
CA ASP A 397 -4.44 8.50 -15.97
C ASP A 397 -4.44 8.87 -14.48
N LEU A 398 -5.67 9.06 -14.00
CA LEU A 398 -6.29 8.79 -12.69
C LEU A 398 -7.76 9.21 -12.76
#